data_AF-A0A242L011-F1
#
_entry.id   AF-A0A242L011-F1
#
_cell.length_a   1.000
_cell.length_b   1.000
_cell.length_c   1.000
_cell.angle_alpha   90.00
_cell.angle_beta   90.00
_cell.angle_gamma   90.00
#
_symmetry.space_group_name_H-M   'P 1'
#
loop_
_entity.id
_entity.type
_entity.pdbx_description
1 polymer ?
#
loop_
_entity_poly.entity_id
_entity_poly.type
_entity_poly.pdbx_seq_one_letter_code
_entity_poly.pdbx_strand_id
1 'polypeptide(L)' 'MSKRSPYSPKEKYQIISEVMGGRCSVNSITKKYSLSNGTIESWIHKYNEEGLEGLKEAKT' A
#
# COMPACT_ATOMS: atom_id res chain seq x y z
N MET A 1 20.41 -9.17 -3.01
CA MET A 1 19.11 -9.85 -3.10
C MET A 1 18.03 -8.80 -3.27
N SER A 2 17.62 -8.50 -4.52
CA SER A 2 16.57 -7.52 -4.80
C SER A 2 15.24 -8.05 -4.27
N LYS A 3 14.85 -7.64 -3.05
CA LYS A 3 13.50 -7.79 -2.54
C LYS A 3 12.61 -6.83 -3.32
N ARG A 4 12.32 -7.16 -4.58
CA ARG A 4 11.19 -6.56 -5.29
C ARG A 4 9.98 -6.82 -4.41
N SER A 5 9.35 -5.75 -3.94
CA SER A 5 8.09 -5.84 -3.24
C SER A 5 7.16 -6.71 -4.10
N PRO A 6 6.58 -7.81 -3.57
CA PRO A 6 5.76 -8.72 -4.36
C PRO A 6 4.48 -8.07 -4.89
N TYR A 7 4.13 -6.89 -4.36
CA TYR A 7 2.92 -6.17 -4.70
C TYR A 7 3.12 -5.23 -5.88
N SER A 8 2.33 -5.44 -6.92
CA SER A 8 2.21 -4.50 -8.03
C SER A 8 1.60 -3.17 -7.56
N PRO A 9 1.88 -2.05 -8.24
CA PRO A 9 1.33 -0.73 -7.88
C PRO A 9 -0.20 -0.74 -7.80
N LYS A 10 -0.83 -1.51 -8.69
CA LYS A 10 -2.28 -1.70 -8.75
C LYS A 10 -2.83 -2.46 -7.54
N GLU A 11 -2.09 -3.45 -7.03
CA GLU A 11 -2.46 -4.16 -5.80
C GLU A 11 -2.34 -3.25 -4.59
N LYS A 12 -1.23 -2.49 -4.47
CA LYS A 12 -1.07 -1.49 -3.40
C LYS A 12 -2.20 -0.48 -3.39
N TYR A 13 -2.58 0.01 -4.58
CA TYR A 13 -3.72 0.91 -4.74
C TYR A 13 -5.02 0.27 -4.27
N GLN A 14 -5.29 -0.97 -4.65
CA GLN A 14 -6.48 -1.68 -4.23
C GLN A 14 -6.54 -1.80 -2.70
N ILE A 15 -5.41 -2.12 -2.07
CA ILE A 15 -5.26 -2.25 -0.62
C ILE A 15 -5.56 -0.92 0.10
N ILE A 16 -4.91 0.18 -0.31
CA ILE A 16 -5.16 1.49 0.33
C ILE A 16 -6.56 2.02 0.02
N SER A 17 -7.14 1.69 -1.14
CA SER A 17 -8.49 2.09 -1.53
C SER A 17 -9.55 1.40 -0.66
N GLU A 18 -9.35 0.12 -0.32
CA GLU A 18 -10.22 -0.58 0.64
C GLU A 18 -10.16 0.03 2.05
N VAL A 19 -8.96 0.48 2.47
CA VAL A 19 -8.76 1.15 3.76
C VAL A 19 -9.38 2.54 3.76
N MET A 20 -9.07 3.36 2.75
CA MET A 20 -9.53 4.74 2.61
C MET A 20 -11.04 4.81 2.38
N GLY A 21 -11.60 3.83 1.67
CA GLY A 21 -13.04 3.67 1.47
C GLY A 21 -13.78 3.10 2.70
N GLY A 22 -13.10 2.88 3.82
CA GLY A 22 -13.70 2.39 5.07
C GLY A 22 -14.23 0.95 5.00
N ARG A 23 -13.89 0.19 3.95
CA ARG A 23 -14.32 -1.21 3.81
C ARG A 23 -13.58 -2.14 4.75
N CYS A 24 -12.33 -1.82 5.08
CA CYS A 24 -11.53 -2.57 6.03
C CYS A 24 -10.67 -1.64 6.87
N SER A 25 -10.54 -1.94 8.17
CA SER A 25 -9.56 -1.27 9.01
C SER A 25 -8.14 -1.64 8.61
N VAL A 26 -7.20 -0.73 8.82
CA VAL A 26 -5.75 -0.95 8.56
C VAL A 26 -5.32 -2.30 9.15
N ASN A 27 -5.65 -2.58 10.41
CA ASN A 27 -5.29 -3.82 11.10
C ASN A 27 -5.80 -5.11 10.40
N SER A 28 -7.00 -5.08 9.81
CA SER A 28 -7.57 -6.22 9.09
C SER A 28 -6.83 -6.46 7.78
N ILE A 29 -6.45 -5.39 7.08
CA ILE A 29 -5.68 -5.43 5.84
C ILE A 29 -4.23 -5.85 6.10
N THR A 30 -3.61 -5.29 7.13
CA THR A 30 -2.29 -5.66 7.67
C THR A 30 -2.23 -7.17 7.90
N LYS A 31 -3.26 -7.77 8.52
CA LYS A 31 -3.38 -9.23 8.69
C LYS A 31 -3.62 -9.99 7.38
N LYS A 32 -4.53 -9.51 6.53
CA LYS A 32 -4.92 -10.17 5.27
C LYS A 32 -3.78 -10.25 4.26
N TYR A 33 -2.97 -9.20 4.18
CA TYR A 33 -1.88 -9.06 3.21
C TYR A 33 -0.49 -9.23 3.85
N SER A 34 -0.41 -9.56 5.14
CA SER A 34 0.83 -9.58 5.93
C SER A 34 1.69 -8.34 5.72
N LEU A 35 1.04 -7.17 5.67
CA LEU A 35 1.70 -5.88 5.58
C LEU A 35 1.89 -5.31 6.97
N SER A 36 2.74 -4.30 7.11
CA SER A 36 2.84 -3.51 8.33
C SER A 36 1.92 -2.29 8.23
N ASN A 37 1.34 -1.83 9.35
CA ASN A 37 0.55 -0.59 9.37
C ASN A 37 1.32 0.58 8.74
N GLY A 38 2.60 0.75 9.11
CA GLY A 38 3.45 1.80 8.53
C GLY A 38 3.67 1.68 7.02
N THR A 39 3.59 0.48 6.45
CA THR A 39 3.64 0.29 4.99
C THR A 39 2.37 0.84 4.33
N ILE A 40 1.21 0.58 4.92
CA ILE A 40 -0.07 1.09 4.41
C ILE A 40 -0.14 2.61 4.54
N GLU A 41 0.28 3.17 5.69
CA GLU A 41 0.34 4.61 5.89
C GLU A 41 1.30 5.28 4.89
N SER A 42 2.48 4.69 4.65
CA SER A 42 3.42 5.19 3.64
C SER A 42 2.82 5.15 2.24
N TRP A 43 2.07 4.09 1.89
CA TRP A 43 1.38 4.01 0.61
C TRP A 43 0.26 5.06 0.47
N ILE A 44 -0.51 5.31 1.54
CA ILE A 44 -1.53 6.37 1.55
C ILE A 44 -0.88 7.74 1.36
N HIS A 45 0.23 8.01 2.05
CA HIS A 45 0.96 9.27 1.94
C HIS A 45 1.48 9.49 0.51
N LYS A 46 2.19 8.50 -0.03
CA LYS A 46 2.68 8.52 -1.42
C LYS A 46 1.55 8.66 -2.44
N TYR A 47 0.41 8.01 -2.20
CA TYR A 47 -0.76 8.16 -3.05
C TYR A 47 -1.37 9.56 -2.97
N ASN A 48 -1.32 10.21 -1.82
CA ASN A 48 -1.83 11.56 -1.66
C ASN A 48 -0.89 12.61 -2.29
N GLU A 49 0.42 12.37 -2.31
CA GLU A 49 1.40 13.27 -2.93
C GLU A 49 1.54 13.05 -4.45
N GLU A 50 1.73 11.80 -4.88
CA GLU A 50 2.10 11.45 -6.26
C GLU A 50 1.06 10.56 -6.95
N GLY A 51 -0.06 10.26 -6.29
CA GLY A 51 -1.08 9.38 -6.83
C GLY A 51 -0.60 7.94 -7.04
N LEU A 52 -1.04 7.34 -8.14
CA LEU A 52 -0.71 5.95 -8.48
C LEU A 52 0.77 5.77 -8.85
N GLU A 53 1.47 6.87 -9.18
CA GLU A 53 2.90 6.88 -9.53
C GLU A 53 3.78 6.71 -8.29
N GLY A 54 3.44 7.36 -7.17
CA GLY A 54 4.15 7.16 -5.89
C GLY A 54 4.11 5.71 -5.39
N LEU A 55 3.08 4.95 -5.75
CA LEU A 55 2.96 3.51 -5.43
C LEU A 55 3.84 2.61 -6.33
N LYS A 56 4.25 3.08 -7.51
CA LYS A 56 5.15 2.36 -8.43
C LYS A 56 6.58 2.32 -7.89
N GLU A 57 7.04 3.36 -7.23
CA GLU A 57 8.43 3.48 -6.79
C GLU A 57 8.62 3.02 -5.33
N ALA A 58 8.77 1.72 -5.17
CA ALA A 58 9.62 1.18 -4.11
C ALA A 58 10.93 0.76 -4.77
N LYS A 59 11.77 1.75 -5.08
CA LYS A 59 13.09 1.54 -5.67
C LYS A 59 14.15 2.06 -4.69
N THR A 60 14.71 1.15 -3.91
CA THR A 60 16.10 1.24 -3.45
C THR A 60 16.65 -0.18 -3.46
#